data_AF-A0A933GG67-F1
#
_entry.id   AF-A0A933GG67-F1
#
_cell.length_a   1.000
_cell.length_b   1.000
_cell.length_c   1.000
_cell.angle_alpha   90.00
_cell.angle_beta   90.00
_cell.angle_gamma   90.00
#
_symmetry.space_group_name_H-M   'P 1'
#
loop_
_entity.id
_entity.type
_entity.pdbx_description
1 polymer ?
#
loop_
_entity_poly.entity_id
_entity_poly.type
_entity_poly.pdbx_seq_one_letter_code
_entity_poly.pdbx_strand_id
1 'polypeptide(L)' 'MRRSAVIGLASILLTTSLATATGAGRPLAVGDRAPDFTLVDQHGKPVRLSDRLAARQYIVLAFYVKAFTPG' A
#
# COMPACT_ATOMS: atom_id res chain seq x y z
N MET A 1 16.75 48.46 32.41
CA MET A 1 16.13 49.20 31.27
C MET A 1 16.13 48.26 30.06
N ARG A 2 15.20 47.31 29.93
CA ARG A 2 13.90 47.40 29.20
C ARG A 2 14.00 47.95 27.77
N ARG A 3 14.21 47.05 26.78
CA ARG A 3 13.69 47.04 25.39
C ARG A 3 13.76 45.56 24.93
N SER A 4 12.72 44.71 24.90
CA SER A 4 11.52 44.65 24.02
C SER A 4 11.88 44.96 22.56
N ALA A 5 11.57 44.20 21.50
CA ALA A 5 10.70 43.06 21.16
C ALA A 5 11.28 42.47 19.83
N VAL A 6 10.97 41.28 19.31
CA VAL A 6 9.84 40.94 18.41
C VAL A 6 10.15 39.49 17.96
N ILE A 7 9.41 38.48 18.42
CA ILE A 7 8.34 37.75 17.72
C ILE A 7 8.70 37.31 16.28
N GLY A 8 8.91 36.00 16.13
CA GLY A 8 8.96 35.31 14.85
C GLY A 8 8.70 33.82 15.04
N LEU A 9 7.55 33.48 15.62
CA LEU A 9 7.05 32.10 15.64
C LEU A 9 6.67 31.71 14.20
N ALA A 10 7.61 31.15 13.45
CA ALA A 10 7.31 30.46 12.21
C ALA A 10 6.84 29.03 12.55
N SER A 11 5.55 28.93 12.86
CA SER A 11 4.84 27.67 13.07
C SER A 11 4.79 26.90 11.73
N ILE A 12 5.79 26.08 11.45
CA ILE A 12 5.71 25.09 10.37
C ILE A 12 4.73 24.02 10.83
N LEU A 13 3.47 24.16 10.37
CA LEU A 13 2.43 23.17 10.56
C LEU A 13 2.76 21.99 9.63
N LEU A 14 3.56 21.06 10.14
CA LEU A 14 3.88 19.81 9.47
C LEU A 14 2.61 18.95 9.45
N THR A 15 1.79 19.10 8.42
CA THR A 15 0.59 18.28 8.22
C THR A 15 1.03 16.89 7.75
N THR A 16 1.34 16.02 8.71
CA THR A 16 1.44 14.59 8.47
C THR A 16 0.06 14.03 8.15
N SER A 17 -0.28 13.93 6.86
CA SER A 17 -1.45 13.20 6.40
C SER A 17 -1.27 11.72 6.72
N LEU A 18 -1.97 11.23 7.74
CA LEU A 18 -2.05 9.81 8.04
C LEU A 18 -2.87 9.15 6.92
N ALA A 19 -2.18 8.53 5.96
CA ALA A 19 -2.83 7.69 4.97
C ALA A 19 -3.39 6.47 5.69
N THR A 20 -4.70 6.48 5.97
CA THR A 20 -5.43 5.35 6.53
C THR A 20 -5.53 4.25 5.48
N ALA A 21 -4.53 3.38 5.41
CA ALA A 21 -4.60 2.13 4.66
C ALA A 21 -5.48 1.12 5.42
N THR A 22 -6.77 1.42 5.59
CA THR A 22 -7.75 0.46 6.12
C THR A 22 -8.36 -0.31 4.95
N GLY A 23 -7.55 -1.16 4.32
CA GLY A 23 -7.91 -1.95 3.14
C GLY A 23 -8.81 -3.18 3.42
N ALA A 24 -9.64 -3.13 4.46
CA ALA A 24 -10.63 -4.17 4.76
C ALA A 24 -11.99 -3.50 4.92
N GLY A 25 -12.70 -3.27 3.81
CA GLY A 25 -14.05 -2.70 3.91
C GLY A 25 -14.82 -2.48 2.63
N ARG A 26 -14.19 -2.43 1.45
CA ARG A 26 -14.90 -2.26 0.18
C ARG A 26 -14.32 -3.18 -0.90
N PRO A 27 -15.15 -3.81 -1.75
CA PRO A 27 -14.67 -4.47 -2.96
C PRO A 27 -13.83 -3.53 -3.84
N LEU A 28 -12.77 -4.07 -4.45
CA LEU A 28 -11.92 -3.31 -5.38
C LEU A 28 -12.72 -2.90 -6.61
N ALA A 29 -12.56 -1.65 -7.04
CA ALA A 29 -13.13 -1.13 -8.28
C ALA A 29 -12.05 -1.03 -9.37
N VAL A 30 -12.47 -0.88 -10.62
CA VAL A 30 -11.54 -0.63 -11.74
C VAL A 30 -10.81 0.69 -11.50
N GLY A 31 -9.49 0.67 -11.66
CA GLY A 31 -8.62 1.82 -11.40
C GLY A 31 -8.10 1.90 -9.96
N ASP A 32 -8.68 1.15 -9.01
CA ASP A 32 -8.10 1.03 -7.68
C ASP A 32 -6.72 0.38 -7.76
N ARG A 33 -5.74 0.91 -7.02
CA ARG A 33 -4.44 0.27 -6.89
C ARG A 33 -4.63 -1.08 -6.17
N ALA A 34 -4.14 -2.16 -6.79
CA ALA A 34 -4.15 -3.47 -6.15
C ALA A 34 -3.40 -3.41 -4.81
N PRO A 35 -3.99 -3.89 -3.69
CA PRO A 35 -3.31 -3.99 -2.41
C PRO A 35 -2.08 -4.88 -2.52
N ASP A 36 -0.97 -4.48 -1.90
CA ASP A 36 0.22 -5.31 -1.88
C ASP A 36 0.05 -6.49 -0.93
N PHE A 37 0.58 -7.63 -1.32
CA PHE A 37 0.57 -8.85 -0.51
C PHE A 37 1.78 -9.72 -0.85
N THR A 38 2.12 -10.59 0.08
CA THR A 38 3.17 -11.61 -0.10
C THR A 38 2.57 -12.99 0.13
N LEU A 39 2.73 -13.88 -0.85
CA LEU A 39 2.35 -15.28 -0.75
C LEU A 39 3.58 -16.17 -0.91
N VAL A 40 3.44 -17.43 -0.52
CA VAL A 40 4.48 -18.45 -0.72
C VAL A 40 4.19 -19.18 -2.02
N ASP A 41 5.21 -19.33 -2.87
CA ASP A 41 5.11 -20.10 -4.13
C ASP A 41 5.20 -21.62 -3.90
N GLN A 42 5.10 -22.39 -4.99
CA GLN A 42 5.15 -23.86 -4.93
C GLN A 42 6.50 -24.44 -4.44
N HIS A 43 7.54 -23.62 -4.33
CA HIS A 43 8.86 -24.01 -3.84
C HIS A 43 9.16 -23.45 -2.44
N GLY A 44 8.15 -22.88 -1.76
CA GLY A 44 8.33 -22.30 -0.43
C GLY A 44 8.93 -20.89 -0.45
N LYS A 45 9.08 -20.24 -1.62
CA LYS A 45 9.70 -18.92 -1.71
C LYS A 45 8.64 -17.81 -1.56
N PRO A 46 8.93 -16.75 -0.79
CA PRO A 46 8.06 -15.60 -0.72
C PRO A 46 8.02 -14.85 -2.06
N VAL A 47 6.82 -14.47 -2.48
CA VAL A 47 6.56 -13.70 -3.69
C VAL A 47 5.64 -12.53 -3.34
N ARG A 48 6.12 -11.30 -3.58
CA ARG A 48 5.38 -10.06 -3.32
C ARG A 48 4.81 -9.46 -4.60
N LEU A 49 3.57 -8.98 -4.56
CA LEU A 49 2.89 -8.42 -5.73
C LEU A 49 3.63 -7.21 -6.31
N SER A 50 4.05 -6.27 -5.46
CA SER A 50 4.78 -5.07 -5.89
C SER A 50 6.07 -5.37 -6.65
N ASP A 51 6.81 -6.41 -6.24
CA ASP A 51 8.02 -6.84 -6.95
C ASP A 51 7.70 -7.39 -8.35
N ARG A 52 6.57 -8.09 -8.49
CA ARG A 52 6.11 -8.60 -9.80
C ARG A 52 5.64 -7.48 -10.72
N LEU A 53 4.94 -6.49 -10.19
CA LEU A 53 4.51 -5.29 -10.93
C LEU A 53 5.69 -4.40 -11.35
N ALA A 54 6.79 -4.39 -10.58
CA ALA A 54 8.01 -3.68 -10.99
C ALA A 54 8.70 -4.36 -12.18
N ALA A 55 8.58 -5.69 -12.30
CA ALA A 55 9.22 -6.48 -13.34
C ALA A 55 8.38 -6.66 -14.62
N ARG A 56 7.06 -6.41 -14.57
CA ARG A 56 6.12 -6.66 -15.67
C ARG A 56 5.10 -5.52 -15.76
N GLN A 57 4.70 -5.17 -16.98
CA GLN A 57 3.68 -4.14 -17.22
C GLN A 57 2.29 -4.54 -16.71
N TYR A 58 1.95 -5.84 -16.81
CA TYR A 58 0.66 -6.38 -16.40
C TYR A 58 0.83 -7.68 -15.63
N ILE A 59 -0.05 -7.90 -14.66
CA ILE A 59 -0.14 -9.13 -13.86
C ILE A 59 -1.61 -9.55 -13.81
N VAL A 60 -1.87 -10.85 -13.97
CA VAL A 60 -3.20 -11.46 -13.80
C VAL A 60 -3.21 -12.22 -12.48
N LEU A 61 -4.23 -11.98 -11.65
CA LEU A 61 -4.47 -12.73 -10.41
C LEU A 61 -5.64 -13.69 -10.61
N ALA A 62 -5.38 -14.98 -10.44
CA ALA A 62 -6.40 -16.02 -10.47
C ALA A 62 -6.65 -16.53 -9.05
N PHE A 63 -7.90 -16.42 -8.58
CA PHE A 63 -8.35 -16.95 -7.30
C PHE A 63 -9.09 -18.26 -7.54
N TYR A 64 -8.74 -19.30 -6.79
CA TYR A 64 -9.37 -20.62 -6.86
C TYR A 64 -9.62 -21.13 -5.44
N VAL A 65 -10.64 -21.98 -5.27
CA VAL A 65 -11.05 -22.48 -3.95
C VAL A 65 -10.01 -23.45 -3.38
N LYS A 66 -9.58 -24.42 -4.20
CA LYS A 66 -8.62 -25.45 -3.80
C LYS A 66 -7.83 -25.96 -4.99
N ALA A 67 -6.51 -26.12 -4.80
CA ALA A 67 -5.62 -26.67 -5.83
C ALA A 67 -5.93 -28.15 -6.09
N PHE A 68 -5.55 -28.64 -7.27
CA PHE A 68 -5.65 -30.07 -7.65
C PHE A 68 -7.08 -30.63 -7.62
N THR A 69 -8.06 -29.83 -8.03
CA THR A 69 -9.45 -30.27 -8.18
C THR A 69 -9.87 -30.20 -9.66
N PRO A 70 -10.69 -31.15 -10.16
CA PRO A 70 -11.38 -30.99 -11.44
C PRO A 70 -12.26 -29.74 -11.39
N GLY A 71 -12.25 -28.96 -12.48
CA GLY A 71 -13.08 -27.77 -12.64
C GLY A 71 -14.53 -28.11 -12.98
#